data_AF-A0A9N9V7X6-F1
#
_entry.id   AF-A0A9N9V7X6-F1
#
_cell.length_a   1.000
_cell.length_b   1.000
_cell.length_c   1.000
_cell.angle_alpha   90.00
_cell.angle_beta   90.00
_cell.angle_gamma   90.00
#
_symmetry.space_group_name_H-M   'P 1'
#
loop_
_entity.id
_entity.type
_entity.pdbx_description
1 polymer ?
#
loop_
_entity_poly.entity_id
_entity_poly.type
_entity_poly.pdbx_seq_one_letter_code
_entity_poly.pdbx_strand_id
1 'polypeptide(L)'
;MADCIMEGDIDKIAKGWSIAMRYSEERLKRVYDLDNEKLDAAIHEGRLVLETVCLFVHACVKHGQYKLPLEFWRILHAEYGIVVYPTAFTEDVDVHGVGTDCTFTDAYCGHITMFGRCTSAHPPPCPFQYLREPPPVYEKVCSCQVDSVESIELDA
;
A
#
# COMPACT_ATOMS: atom_id res chain seq x y z
N MET A 1 -21.94 5.86 10.97
CA MET A 1 -21.57 6.99 10.10
C MET A 1 -20.18 6.69 9.58
N ALA A 2 -20.05 6.35 8.30
CA ALA A 2 -18.74 6.22 7.69
C ALA A 2 -18.19 7.63 7.52
N ASP A 3 -17.07 7.93 8.17
CA ASP A 3 -16.32 9.16 7.95
C ASP A 3 -15.86 9.14 6.49
N CYS A 4 -16.58 9.81 5.60
CA CYS A 4 -16.21 9.94 4.20
C CYS A 4 -14.94 10.80 4.13
N ILE A 5 -13.78 10.18 3.94
CA ILE A 5 -12.54 10.91 3.67
C ILE A 5 -12.75 11.68 2.37
N MET A 6 -12.66 13.01 2.43
CA MET A 6 -12.85 13.85 1.24
C MET A 6 -11.64 13.74 0.32
N GLU A 7 -11.84 13.91 -0.99
CA GLU A 7 -10.78 13.86 -2.01
C GLU A 7 -9.61 14.81 -1.69
N GLY A 8 -9.90 15.99 -1.13
CA GLY A 8 -8.90 16.95 -0.68
C GLY A 8 -8.06 16.51 0.53
N ASP A 9 -8.52 15.53 1.31
CA ASP A 9 -7.75 14.96 2.41
C ASP A 9 -6.78 13.89 1.90
N ILE A 10 -7.21 13.08 0.91
CA ILE A 10 -6.33 12.11 0.24
C ILE A 10 -5.12 12.80 -0.40
N ASP A 11 -5.30 13.97 -1.02
CA ASP A 11 -4.19 14.72 -1.61
C ASP A 11 -3.17 15.22 -0.58
N LYS A 12 -3.62 15.65 0.60
CA LYS A 12 -2.74 16.06 1.69
C LYS A 12 -1.97 14.87 2.24
N ILE A 13 -2.65 13.75 2.44
CA ILE A 13 -2.05 12.51 2.91
C ILE A 13 -1.02 12.01 1.89
N ALA A 14 -1.34 12.02 0.60
CA ALA A 14 -0.43 11.63 -0.48
C ALA A 14 0.83 12.51 -0.52
N LYS A 15 0.70 13.82 -0.29
CA LYS A 15 1.87 14.71 -0.16
C LYS A 15 2.74 14.33 1.05
N GLY A 16 2.11 14.08 2.21
CA GLY A 16 2.81 13.59 3.40
C GLY A 16 3.54 12.28 3.14
N TRP A 17 2.90 11.35 2.43
CA TRP A 17 3.49 10.08 2.05
C TRP A 17 4.72 10.26 1.15
N SER A 18 4.66 11.09 0.12
CA SER A 18 5.81 11.34 -0.75
C SER A 18 7.01 11.91 0.00
N ILE A 19 6.76 12.76 1.00
CA ILE A 19 7.81 13.29 1.89
C ILE A 19 8.40 12.15 2.73
N ALA A 20 7.56 11.33 3.36
CA ALA A 20 7.99 10.18 4.14
C ALA A 20 8.80 9.18 3.30
N MET A 21 8.38 8.92 2.07
CA MET A 21 9.06 8.02 1.14
C MET A 21 10.47 8.52 0.80
N ARG A 22 10.63 9.81 0.51
CA ARG A 22 11.96 10.42 0.28
C ARG A 22 12.88 10.25 1.49
N TYR A 23 12.39 10.54 2.69
CA TYR A 23 13.18 10.37 3.92
C TYR A 23 13.51 8.91 4.22
N SER A 24 12.60 8.00 3.88
CA SER A 24 12.80 6.55 4.03
C SER A 24 13.89 6.04 3.08
N GLU A 25 13.89 6.51 1.84
CA GLU A 25 14.92 6.17 0.85
C GLU A 25 16.30 6.67 1.27
N GLU A 26 16.40 7.95 1.67
CA GLU A 26 17.65 8.55 2.18
C GLU A 26 18.18 7.79 3.40
N ARG A 27 17.28 7.29 4.26
CA ARG A 27 17.66 6.52 5.44
C ARG A 27 18.16 5.13 5.10
N LEU A 28 17.44 4.40 4.24
CA LEU A 28 17.85 3.07 3.81
C LEU A 28 19.22 3.09 3.15
N LYS A 29 19.48 4.09 2.29
CA LYS A 29 20.80 4.33 1.69
C LYS A 29 21.88 4.48 2.76
N ARG A 30 21.63 5.33 3.75
CA ARG A 30 22.62 5.68 4.77
C ARG A 30 22.90 4.55 5.75
N VAL A 31 21.84 3.93 6.30
CA VAL A 31 21.97 2.94 7.38
C VAL A 31 22.57 1.63 6.88
N TYR A 32 22.20 1.20 5.67
CA TYR A 32 22.70 -0.04 5.09
C TYR A 32 23.79 0.16 4.02
N ASP A 33 24.31 1.39 3.87
CA ASP A 33 25.33 1.76 2.88
C ASP A 33 25.01 1.22 1.47
N LEU A 34 23.76 1.45 1.03
CA LEU A 34 23.27 0.93 -0.25
C LEU A 34 23.76 1.80 -1.41
N ASP A 35 24.46 1.15 -2.34
CA ASP A 35 24.67 1.68 -3.69
C ASP A 35 23.35 1.68 -4.50
N ASN A 36 23.39 2.28 -5.70
CA ASN A 36 22.19 2.43 -6.54
C ASN A 36 21.56 1.08 -6.94
N GLU A 37 22.36 0.05 -7.21
CA GLU A 37 21.84 -1.25 -7.64
C GLU A 37 21.13 -1.97 -6.48
N LYS A 38 21.74 -1.95 -5.28
CA LYS A 38 21.14 -2.53 -4.07
C LYS A 38 19.91 -1.74 -3.62
N LEU A 39 19.90 -0.43 -3.83
CA LEU A 39 18.72 0.39 -3.59
C LEU A 39 17.58 0.00 -4.53
N ASP A 40 17.84 -0.11 -5.83
CA ASP A 40 16.80 -0.50 -6.80
C ASP A 40 16.23 -1.89 -6.47
N ALA A 41 17.09 -2.83 -6.06
CA ALA A 41 16.65 -4.12 -5.53
C ALA A 41 15.77 -3.96 -4.28
N ALA A 42 16.15 -3.11 -3.32
CA ALA A 42 15.36 -2.81 -2.13
C ALA A 42 13.97 -2.25 -2.45
N ILE A 43 13.90 -1.35 -3.44
CA ILE A 43 12.65 -0.75 -3.92
C ILE A 43 11.79 -1.83 -4.57
N HIS A 44 12.39 -2.66 -5.42
CA HIS A 44 11.69 -3.76 -6.09
C HIS A 44 11.15 -4.80 -5.11
N GLU A 45 11.89 -5.09 -4.04
CA GLU A 45 11.48 -5.98 -2.94
C GLU A 45 10.39 -5.36 -2.04
N GLY A 46 10.10 -4.07 -2.19
CA GLY A 46 9.11 -3.37 -1.37
C GLY A 46 9.66 -2.84 -0.04
N ARG A 47 10.96 -2.96 0.22
CA ARG A 47 11.58 -2.51 1.49
C ARG A 47 11.44 -1.01 1.70
N LEU A 48 11.50 -0.22 0.63
CA LEU A 48 11.26 1.23 0.71
C LEU A 48 9.84 1.52 1.20
N VAL A 49 8.84 0.78 0.70
CA VAL A 49 7.45 0.97 1.11
C VAL A 49 7.27 0.52 2.55
N LEU A 50 7.85 -0.61 2.96
CA LEU A 50 7.83 -1.05 4.35
C LEU A 50 8.39 0.02 5.29
N GLU A 51 9.58 0.54 5.00
CA GLU A 51 10.19 1.63 5.78
C GLU A 51 9.30 2.87 5.82
N THR A 52 8.70 3.21 4.68
CA THR A 52 7.78 4.36 4.56
C THR A 52 6.54 4.15 5.41
N VAL A 53 5.93 2.96 5.43
CA VAL A 53 4.76 2.65 6.25
C VAL A 53 5.11 2.81 7.74
N CYS A 54 6.25 2.28 8.18
CA CYS A 54 6.68 2.40 9.58
C CYS A 54 6.87 3.86 10.00
N LEU A 55 7.60 4.65 9.20
CA LEU A 55 7.76 6.09 9.43
C LEU A 55 6.42 6.82 9.43
N PHE A 56 5.56 6.53 8.45
CA PHE A 56 4.29 7.25 8.28
C PHE A 56 3.29 6.92 9.38
N VAL A 57 3.24 5.66 9.81
CA VAL A 57 2.45 5.23 10.99
C VAL A 57 2.96 5.95 12.23
N HIS A 58 4.27 5.97 12.46
CA HIS A 58 4.87 6.63 13.62
C HIS A 58 4.55 8.14 13.64
N ALA A 59 4.94 8.85 12.58
CA ALA A 59 4.90 10.31 12.55
C ALA A 59 3.50 10.87 12.37
N CYS A 60 2.62 10.20 11.62
CA CYS A 60 1.36 10.78 11.18
C CYS A 60 0.11 10.04 11.63
N VAL A 61 0.12 8.70 11.73
CA VAL A 61 -1.11 7.96 12.06
C VAL A 61 -1.26 7.77 13.58
N LYS A 62 -0.21 7.33 14.26
CA LYS A 62 -0.22 7.04 15.71
C LYS A 62 -0.61 8.27 16.54
N HIS A 63 -0.16 9.45 16.13
CA HIS A 63 -0.50 10.73 16.78
C HIS A 63 -1.80 11.38 16.26
N GLY A 64 -2.55 10.70 15.38
CA GLY A 64 -3.85 11.16 14.90
C GLY A 64 -3.80 12.31 13.89
N GLN A 65 -2.64 12.64 13.33
CA GLN A 65 -2.53 13.67 12.28
C GLN A 65 -3.32 13.27 11.02
N TYR A 66 -3.25 11.99 10.63
CA TYR A 66 -4.02 11.44 9.52
C TYR A 66 -4.81 10.20 9.92
N LYS A 67 -6.02 10.09 9.36
CA LYS A 67 -6.78 8.84 9.32
C LYS A 67 -6.72 8.31 7.89
N LEU A 68 -6.22 7.09 7.72
CA LEU A 68 -6.11 6.46 6.41
C LEU A 68 -7.38 5.68 6.05
N PRO A 69 -7.81 5.68 4.77
CA PRO A 69 -8.94 4.88 4.32
C PRO A 69 -8.65 3.39 4.51
N LEU A 70 -9.71 2.57 4.66
CA LEU A 70 -9.57 1.12 4.80
C LEU A 70 -8.85 0.51 3.59
N GLU A 71 -9.11 1.05 2.41
CA GLU A 71 -8.53 0.66 1.13
C GLU A 71 -7.00 0.77 1.15
N PHE A 72 -6.43 1.76 1.83
CA PHE A 72 -4.98 1.90 1.95
C PHE A 72 -4.35 0.66 2.60
N TRP A 73 -4.92 0.19 3.71
CA TRP A 73 -4.42 -0.99 4.41
C TRP A 73 -4.61 -2.27 3.58
N ARG A 74 -5.70 -2.35 2.83
CA ARG A 74 -5.95 -3.47 1.90
C ARG A 74 -4.92 -3.53 0.78
N ILE A 75 -4.56 -2.37 0.21
CA ILE A 75 -3.51 -2.27 -0.83
C ILE A 75 -2.16 -2.71 -0.27
N LEU A 76 -1.78 -2.25 0.94
CA LEU A 76 -0.55 -2.70 1.59
C LEU A 76 -0.48 -4.22 1.74
N HIS A 77 -1.57 -4.84 2.18
CA HIS A 77 -1.62 -6.29 2.31
C HIS A 77 -1.57 -7.00 0.95
N ALA A 78 -2.39 -6.58 -0.02
CA ALA A 78 -2.54 -7.27 -1.30
C ALA A 78 -1.30 -7.14 -2.21
N GLU A 79 -0.72 -5.94 -2.30
CA GLU A 79 0.34 -5.63 -3.28
C GLU A 79 1.75 -5.80 -2.69
N TYR A 80 1.88 -5.61 -1.37
CA TYR A 80 3.17 -5.61 -0.69
C TYR A 80 3.31 -6.75 0.33
N GLY A 81 2.23 -7.43 0.69
CA GLY A 81 2.26 -8.41 1.78
C GLY A 81 2.53 -7.78 3.14
N ILE A 82 2.25 -6.47 3.30
CA ILE A 82 2.51 -5.72 4.54
C ILE A 82 1.27 -5.80 5.44
N VAL A 83 1.49 -6.23 6.68
CA VAL A 83 0.49 -6.27 7.75
C VAL A 83 0.89 -5.28 8.84
N VAL A 84 -0.06 -4.44 9.26
CA VAL A 84 0.10 -3.48 10.35
C VAL A 84 -0.77 -3.95 11.52
N TYR A 85 -0.13 -4.37 12.61
CA TYR A 85 -0.84 -4.85 13.80
C TYR A 85 -1.36 -3.70 14.66
N PRO A 86 -2.44 -3.90 15.44
CA PRO A 86 -2.96 -2.88 16.35
C PRO A 86 -1.93 -2.30 17.33
N THR A 87 -0.93 -3.10 17.70
CA THR A 87 0.19 -2.71 18.55
C THR A 87 0.99 -1.53 17.97
N ALA A 88 1.08 -1.41 16.63
CA ALA A 88 1.77 -0.30 15.97
C ALA A 88 1.17 1.08 16.31
N PHE A 89 -0.10 1.12 16.71
CA PHE A 89 -0.83 2.33 17.07
C PHE A 89 -0.95 2.55 18.58
N THR A 90 -0.77 1.50 19.38
CA THR A 90 -1.15 1.50 20.80
C THR A 90 0.04 1.36 21.73
N GLU A 91 1.07 0.62 21.33
CA GLU A 91 2.26 0.41 22.13
C GLU A 91 3.32 1.47 21.85
N ASP A 92 4.18 1.72 22.83
CA ASP A 92 5.32 2.61 22.64
C ASP A 92 6.43 1.89 21.88
N VAL A 93 7.00 2.57 20.90
CA VAL A 93 8.03 1.99 20.02
C VAL A 93 9.30 2.76 20.24
N ASP A 94 10.36 2.06 20.66
CA ASP A 94 11.66 2.68 20.83
C ASP A 94 12.27 3.03 19.46
N VAL A 95 12.43 4.32 19.24
CA VAL A 95 13.01 4.88 18.02
C VAL A 95 14.42 5.44 18.26
N HIS A 96 15.05 5.08 19.39
CA HIS A 96 16.43 5.45 19.65
C HIS A 96 17.36 4.86 18.59
N GLY A 97 18.28 5.67 18.06
CA GLY A 97 19.20 5.26 17.00
C GLY A 97 18.59 5.21 15.59
N VAL A 98 17.30 5.54 15.41
CA VAL A 98 16.70 5.55 14.08
C VAL A 98 17.34 6.60 13.18
N GLY A 99 17.91 6.15 12.06
CA GLY A 99 18.62 6.96 11.08
C GLY A 99 20.13 7.08 11.31
N THR A 100 20.65 6.52 12.41
CA THR A 100 22.09 6.32 12.65
C THR A 100 22.44 4.84 12.68
N ASP A 101 21.75 4.06 13.51
CA ASP A 101 22.09 2.67 13.82
C ASP A 101 21.04 1.68 13.29
N CYS A 102 19.79 2.13 13.16
CA CYS A 102 18.68 1.31 12.70
C CYS A 102 17.68 2.10 11.86
N THR A 103 16.74 1.39 11.24
CA THR A 103 15.65 1.95 10.44
C THR A 103 14.32 1.91 11.21
N PHE A 104 13.28 2.56 10.68
CA PHE A 104 11.94 2.41 11.25
C PHE A 104 11.42 0.99 11.11
N THR A 105 11.81 0.27 10.05
CA THR A 105 11.51 -1.15 9.87
C THR A 105 12.07 -1.98 11.02
N ASP A 106 13.30 -1.71 11.44
CA ASP A 106 13.91 -2.40 12.58
C ASP A 106 13.17 -2.06 13.89
N ALA A 107 12.88 -0.78 14.13
CA ALA A 107 12.18 -0.32 15.33
C ALA A 107 10.75 -0.87 15.44
N TYR A 108 10.04 -0.99 14.30
CA TYR A 108 8.67 -1.51 14.23
C TYR A 108 8.58 -3.03 14.05
N CYS A 109 9.69 -3.76 14.20
CA CYS A 109 9.71 -5.21 14.09
C CYS A 109 8.67 -5.83 15.06
N GLY A 110 7.83 -6.73 14.53
CA GLY A 110 6.73 -7.35 15.28
C GLY A 110 5.43 -6.51 15.34
N HIS A 111 5.50 -5.21 15.04
CA HIS A 111 4.30 -4.35 14.93
C HIS A 111 3.86 -4.12 13.49
N ILE A 112 4.82 -4.06 12.56
CA ILE A 112 4.58 -3.99 11.12
C ILE A 112 5.47 -5.04 10.48
N THR A 113 4.91 -5.88 9.62
CA THR A 113 5.63 -7.02 9.04
C THR A 113 5.29 -7.18 7.57
N MET A 114 6.29 -7.54 6.77
CA MET A 114 6.14 -7.86 5.35
C MET A 114 6.39 -9.35 5.13
N PHE A 115 5.40 -10.06 4.58
CA PHE A 115 5.50 -11.50 4.29
C PHE A 115 6.01 -11.79 2.87
N GLY A 116 6.43 -10.76 2.14
CA GLY A 116 6.86 -10.84 0.74
C GLY A 116 5.74 -10.45 -0.23
N ARG A 117 6.14 -10.05 -1.44
CA ARG A 117 5.22 -9.59 -2.48
C ARG A 117 4.61 -10.77 -3.24
N CYS A 118 3.39 -10.57 -3.74
CA CYS A 118 2.87 -11.38 -4.86
C CYS A 118 3.79 -11.18 -6.08
N THR A 119 4.11 -12.27 -6.78
CA THR A 119 5.18 -12.40 -7.78
C THR A 119 4.94 -11.61 -9.08
N SER A 120 4.93 -10.29 -9.01
CA SER A 120 4.89 -9.39 -10.16
C SER A 120 6.30 -9.05 -10.64
N ALA A 121 6.52 -9.04 -11.96
CA ALA A 121 7.76 -8.64 -12.60
C ALA A 121 8.03 -7.11 -12.56
N HIS A 122 7.06 -6.33 -12.05
CA HIS A 122 7.17 -4.89 -11.94
C HIS A 122 7.14 -4.44 -10.47
N PRO A 123 7.87 -3.36 -10.12
CA PRO A 123 7.71 -2.74 -8.81
C PRO A 123 6.26 -2.27 -8.66
N PRO A 124 5.67 -2.44 -7.48
CA PRO A 124 4.27 -2.11 -7.26
C PRO A 124 4.11 -0.58 -7.25
N PRO A 125 3.10 -0.03 -7.93
CA PRO A 125 2.76 1.38 -7.85
C PRO A 125 2.57 1.83 -6.40
N CYS A 126 2.89 3.09 -6.10
CA CYS A 126 2.64 3.70 -4.80
C CYS A 126 1.18 3.47 -4.35
N PRO A 127 0.90 3.19 -3.05
CA PRO A 127 -0.47 2.93 -2.58
C PRO A 127 -1.47 4.03 -2.92
N PHE A 128 -1.03 5.30 -2.99
CA PHE A 128 -1.89 6.42 -3.37
C PHE A 128 -2.20 6.49 -4.87
N GLN A 129 -1.46 5.78 -5.72
CA GLN A 129 -1.82 5.62 -7.13
C GLN A 129 -3.02 4.68 -7.26
N TYR A 130 -3.04 3.57 -6.53
CA TYR A 130 -4.19 2.66 -6.47
C TYR A 130 -5.44 3.34 -5.91
N LEU A 131 -5.30 4.14 -4.84
CA LEU A 131 -6.44 4.87 -4.26
C LEU A 131 -7.07 5.88 -5.22
N ARG A 132 -6.35 6.31 -6.26
CA ARG A 132 -6.82 7.25 -7.29
C ARG A 132 -7.25 6.54 -8.57
N GLU A 133 -7.07 5.24 -8.67
CA GLU A 133 -7.47 4.50 -9.86
C GLU A 133 -9.00 4.46 -9.96
N PRO A 134 -9.59 4.84 -11.10
CA PRO A 134 -11.03 4.73 -11.28
C PRO A 134 -11.45 3.25 -11.24
N PRO A 135 -12.69 2.95 -10.80
CA PRO A 135 -13.20 1.58 -10.87
C PRO A 135 -13.08 1.01 -12.29
N PRO A 136 -12.77 -0.29 -12.45
CA PRO A 136 -12.69 -0.91 -13.75
C PRO A 136 -14.02 -0.78 -14.49
N VAL A 137 -13.99 -0.27 -15.72
CA VAL A 137 -15.15 -0.20 -16.60
C VAL A 137 -15.27 -1.53 -17.32
N TYR A 138 -16.10 -2.43 -16.79
CA TYR A 138 -16.41 -3.68 -17.47
C TYR A 138 -17.24 -3.41 -18.73
N GLU A 139 -16.86 -4.01 -19.85
CA GLU A 139 -17.72 -4.02 -21.03
C GLU A 139 -19.04 -4.69 -20.67
N LYS A 140 -20.16 -4.03 -20.99
CA LYS A 140 -21.47 -4.68 -20.90
C LYS A 140 -21.47 -5.83 -21.89
N VAL A 141 -21.45 -7.06 -21.39
CA VAL A 141 -21.66 -8.24 -22.22
C VAL A 141 -22.96 -8.01 -22.99
N CYS A 142 -22.86 -7.90 -24.31
CA CYS A 142 -24.01 -7.74 -25.18
C CYS A 142 -24.89 -8.98 -24.95
N SER A 143 -26.08 -8.80 -24.39
CA SER A 143 -27.07 -9.86 -24.30
C SER A 143 -27.54 -10.17 -25.73
N CYS A 144 -26.88 -11.14 -26.35
CA CYS A 144 -27.24 -11.65 -27.66
C CYS A 144 -28.72 -12.04 -27.65
N GLN A 145 -29.40 -11.67 -28.73
CA GLN A 145 -30.81 -11.93 -29.00
C GLN A 145 -31.14 -13.38 -28.70
N VAL A 146 -32.25 -13.58 -27.97
CA VAL A 146 -32.92 -14.88 -27.89
C VAL A 146 -33.47 -15.15 -29.29
N ASP A 147 -32.70 -15.87 -30.11
CA ASP A 147 -33.23 -16.41 -31.35
C ASP A 147 -34.40 -17.34 -31.00
N SER A 148 -35.54 -17.02 -31.60
CA SER A 148 -36.80 -17.71 -31.36
C SER A 148 -36.67 -19.16 -31.79
N VAL A 149 -36.94 -20.08 -30.87
CA VAL A 149 -36.92 -21.53 -31.11
C VAL A 149 -37.93 -21.86 -32.21
N GLU A 150 -37.42 -22.34 -33.34
CA GLU A 150 -38.21 -22.86 -34.46
C GLU A 150 -39.04 -24.05 -33.96
N SER A 151 -40.36 -23.96 -34.09
CA SER A 151 -41.30 -25.01 -33.69
C SER A 151 -41.23 -26.15 -34.68
N ILE A 152 -40.79 -27.32 -34.24
CA ILE A 152 -40.88 -28.56 -35.03
C ILE A 152 -42.31 -29.09 -34.87
N GLU A 153 -43.11 -29.01 -35.93
CA GLU A 153 -44.37 -29.76 -36.03
C GLU A 153 -44.08 -31.26 -36.06
N LEU A 154 -44.66 -32.00 -35.11
CA LEU A 154 -44.76 -33.46 -35.16
C LEU A 154 -46.10 -33.79 -35.83
N ASP A 155 -46.05 -34.15 -37.11
CA ASP A 155 -47.15 -34.85 -37.77
C ASP A 155 -47.16 -36.33 -37.34
N ALA A 156 -48.37 -36.83 -37.09
CA ALA A 156 -48.71 -38.13 -36.52
C ALA A 156 -48.57 -39.32 -37.47
#